data_AF-A0A358XKH3-F1
#
_entry.id   AF-A0A358XKH3-F1
#
_cell.length_a   1.000
_cell.length_b   1.000
_cell.length_c   1.000
_cell.angle_alpha   90.00
_cell.angle_beta   90.00
_cell.angle_gamma   90.00
#
_symmetry.space_group_name_H-M   'P 1'
#
loop_
_entity.id
_entity.type
_entity.pdbx_description
1 polymer ?
#
loop_
_entity_poly.entity_id
_entity_poly.type
_entity_poly.pdbx_seq_one_letter_code
_entity_poly.pdbx_strand_id
1 'polypeptide(L)'
;MGNRLNRQIYRAIKTNLDREKRSRTLSNCVLDRLVNFQFNENCPTQDYLFIDPAISLSKKKKLKVSFPEFDMKRAMILPKRCNAIVFKFQAFAFNFDQLRSVVIQDTEWEYDVKYKENLIPEKSLSIACGDFVGSSIFVGFTILYLEKDRRRPNILNEKDFNPASILTAFQL
;
A
#
# COMPACT_ATOMS: atom_id res chain seq x y z
N MET A 1 10.93 -8.83 -12.41
CA MET A 1 10.09 -7.90 -11.61
C MET A 1 10.16 -6.43 -12.06
N GLY A 2 11.30 -5.89 -12.51
CA GLY A 2 11.40 -4.46 -12.92
C GLY A 2 10.55 -3.99 -14.11
N ASN A 3 10.01 -4.87 -14.95
CA ASN A 3 9.31 -4.46 -16.17
C ASN A 3 7.82 -4.09 -15.99
N ARG A 4 7.11 -4.63 -14.99
CA ARG A 4 5.65 -4.40 -14.83
C ARG A 4 5.35 -3.02 -14.25
N LEU A 5 6.00 -2.68 -13.14
CA LEU A 5 5.85 -1.36 -12.53
C LEU A 5 6.32 -0.27 -13.49
N ASN A 6 7.50 -0.42 -14.10
CA ASN A 6 8.02 0.54 -15.07
C ASN A 6 7.06 0.75 -16.25
N ARG A 7 6.40 -0.32 -16.73
CA ARG A 7 5.39 -0.22 -17.79
C ARG A 7 4.16 0.57 -17.33
N GLN A 8 3.69 0.36 -16.11
CA GLN A 8 2.54 1.10 -15.58
C GLN A 8 2.88 2.57 -15.29
N ILE A 9 4.06 2.83 -14.74
CA ILE A 9 4.62 4.19 -14.59
C ILE A 9 4.69 4.86 -15.96
N TYR A 10 5.23 4.20 -16.98
CA TYR A 10 5.31 4.76 -18.33
C TYR A 10 3.93 5.04 -18.94
N ARG A 11 2.94 4.19 -18.67
CA ARG A 11 1.54 4.40 -19.07
C ARG A 11 0.90 5.58 -18.34
N ALA A 12 1.26 5.83 -17.09
CA ALA A 12 0.83 7.00 -16.33
C ALA A 12 1.52 8.27 -16.87
N ILE A 13 2.83 8.26 -17.09
CA ILE A 13 3.61 9.37 -17.69
C ILE A 13 3.04 9.80 -19.04
N LYS A 14 2.58 8.83 -19.85
CA LYS A 14 1.96 9.13 -21.15
C LYS A 14 0.66 9.96 -21.07
N THR A 15 0.03 10.03 -19.90
CA THR A 15 -1.20 10.84 -19.70
C THR A 15 -0.91 12.33 -19.54
N ASN A 16 0.33 12.72 -19.23
CA ASN A 16 0.73 14.12 -19.26
C ASN A 16 0.90 14.55 -20.73
N LEU A 17 -0.11 15.24 -21.26
CA LEU A 17 -0.13 15.76 -22.62
C LEU A 17 0.46 17.17 -22.73
N ASP A 18 0.64 17.86 -21.58
CA ASP A 18 1.08 19.25 -21.51
C ASP A 18 2.61 19.40 -21.67
N ARG A 19 3.36 18.31 -21.50
CA ARG A 19 4.83 18.28 -21.69
C ARG A 19 5.25 17.49 -22.92
N GLU A 20 6.35 17.93 -23.54
CA GLU A 20 7.01 17.20 -24.63
C GLU A 20 7.40 15.78 -24.22
N LYS A 21 7.36 14.86 -25.19
CA LYS A 21 7.50 13.41 -24.95
C LYS A 21 8.74 13.00 -24.12
N ARG A 22 9.82 13.79 -24.13
CA ARG A 22 11.08 13.51 -23.42
C ARG A 22 11.23 14.24 -22.07
N SER A 23 10.30 15.14 -21.72
CA SER A 23 10.30 15.91 -20.47
C SER A 23 9.14 15.58 -19.55
N ARG A 24 8.35 14.55 -19.88
CA ARG A 24 7.22 14.07 -19.07
C ARG A 24 7.75 13.35 -17.83
N THR A 25 7.26 13.78 -16.67
CA THR A 25 7.41 13.11 -15.38
C THR A 25 6.04 12.63 -14.92
N LEU A 26 5.97 11.94 -13.78
CA LEU A 26 4.68 11.63 -13.15
C LEU A 26 3.99 12.87 -12.57
N SER A 27 4.68 14.01 -12.51
CA SER A 27 4.07 15.31 -12.18
C SER A 27 2.93 15.58 -13.17
N ASN A 28 1.75 15.94 -12.65
CA ASN A 28 0.53 16.22 -13.42
C ASN A 28 0.04 15.03 -14.29
N CYS A 29 0.27 13.79 -13.86
CA CYS A 29 -0.29 12.61 -14.51
C CYS A 29 -1.56 12.10 -13.82
N VAL A 30 -2.33 11.27 -14.54
CA VAL A 30 -3.41 10.46 -13.95
C VAL A 30 -2.80 9.30 -13.18
N LEU A 31 -2.56 9.50 -11.88
CA LEU A 31 -1.93 8.53 -10.98
C LEU A 31 -2.86 7.36 -10.60
N ASP A 32 -4.16 7.47 -10.86
CA ASP A 32 -5.15 6.40 -10.65
C ASP A 32 -4.76 5.09 -11.36
N ARG A 33 -3.94 5.16 -12.42
CA ARG A 33 -3.42 3.98 -13.13
C ARG A 33 -2.45 3.13 -12.30
N LEU A 34 -1.94 3.66 -11.19
CA LEU A 34 -1.03 2.99 -10.28
C LEU A 34 -1.77 2.45 -9.05
N VAL A 35 -3.02 2.86 -8.83
CA VAL A 35 -3.89 2.35 -7.76
C VAL A 35 -4.13 0.85 -7.99
N ASN A 36 -4.07 0.09 -6.90
CA ASN A 36 -4.18 -1.37 -6.87
C ASN A 36 -3.11 -2.11 -7.68
N PHE A 37 -1.99 -1.47 -8.02
CA PHE A 37 -0.88 -2.17 -8.64
C PHE A 37 -0.34 -3.26 -7.70
N GLN A 38 -0.33 -4.51 -8.16
CA GLN A 38 0.14 -5.67 -7.41
C GLN A 38 1.61 -5.95 -7.74
N PHE A 39 2.49 -5.86 -6.74
CA PHE A 39 3.93 -6.07 -6.92
C PHE A 39 4.25 -7.53 -7.23
N ASN A 40 3.55 -8.47 -6.58
CA ASN A 40 3.64 -9.88 -6.86
C ASN A 40 2.47 -10.33 -7.75
N GLU A 41 2.76 -10.80 -8.97
CA GLU A 41 1.72 -11.30 -9.89
C GLU A 41 1.10 -12.61 -9.42
N ASN A 42 1.92 -13.43 -8.76
CA ASN A 42 1.54 -14.76 -8.31
C ASN A 42 0.84 -14.70 -6.94
N CYS A 43 0.88 -13.54 -6.28
CA CYS A 43 0.27 -13.32 -4.97
C CYS A 43 -0.41 -11.94 -4.92
N PRO A 44 -1.49 -11.71 -5.68
CA PRO A 44 -2.29 -10.50 -5.60
C PRO A 44 -2.88 -10.34 -4.19
N THR A 45 -2.82 -9.13 -3.61
CA THR A 45 -3.41 -8.86 -2.29
C THR A 45 -4.90 -9.20 -2.23
N GLN A 46 -5.64 -8.98 -3.30
CA GLN A 46 -7.09 -9.22 -3.39
C GLN A 46 -7.46 -10.71 -3.26
N ASP A 47 -6.53 -11.62 -3.54
CA ASP A 47 -6.76 -13.07 -3.38
C ASP A 47 -6.65 -13.50 -1.91
N TYR A 48 -6.03 -12.67 -1.06
CA TYR A 48 -5.77 -12.99 0.35
C TYR A 48 -6.46 -12.05 1.34
N LEU A 49 -6.97 -10.92 0.87
CA LEU A 49 -7.70 -9.93 1.66
C LEU A 49 -8.91 -9.44 0.84
N PHE A 50 -10.11 -9.81 1.30
CA PHE A 50 -11.39 -9.54 0.62
C PHE A 50 -12.08 -8.26 1.10
N ILE A 51 -11.32 -7.37 1.72
CA ILE A 51 -11.79 -6.05 2.13
C ILE A 51 -10.98 -4.99 1.42
N ASP A 52 -11.67 -3.95 0.96
CA ASP A 52 -11.03 -2.78 0.40
C ASP A 52 -10.94 -1.68 1.46
N PRO A 53 -9.75 -1.13 1.74
CA PRO A 53 -9.64 0.01 2.61
C PRO A 53 -10.28 1.24 1.96
N ALA A 54 -11.01 2.02 2.77
CA ALA A 54 -11.52 3.31 2.33
C ALA A 54 -10.40 4.35 2.42
N ILE A 55 -10.18 5.07 1.32
CA ILE A 55 -9.10 6.04 1.17
C ILE A 55 -9.71 7.38 0.77
N SER A 56 -9.32 8.44 1.46
CA SER A 56 -9.78 9.80 1.14
C SER A 56 -8.68 10.84 1.36
N LEU A 57 -8.63 11.84 0.48
CA LEU A 57 -7.80 13.02 0.65
C LEU A 57 -8.69 14.22 0.95
N SER A 58 -8.52 14.79 2.14
CA SER A 58 -9.27 15.99 2.54
C SER A 58 -8.74 17.26 1.88
N LYS A 59 -9.58 18.30 1.81
CA LYS A 59 -9.19 19.65 1.33
C LYS A 59 -7.99 20.25 2.09
N LYS A 60 -7.77 19.84 3.34
CA LYS A 60 -6.61 20.24 4.16
C LYS A 60 -5.36 19.40 3.90
N LYS A 61 -5.29 18.69 2.77
CA LYS A 61 -4.18 17.80 2.38
C LYS A 61 -3.85 16.75 3.46
N LYS A 62 -4.88 16.27 4.16
CA LYS A 62 -4.76 15.09 5.05
C LYS A 62 -5.30 13.87 4.33
N LEU A 63 -4.45 12.86 4.17
CA LEU A 63 -4.79 11.56 3.64
C LEU A 63 -5.30 10.68 4.79
N LYS A 64 -6.50 10.12 4.65
CA LYS A 64 -7.05 9.13 5.58
C LYS A 64 -7.13 7.79 4.88
N VAL A 65 -6.57 6.76 5.52
CA VAL A 65 -6.72 5.35 5.15
C VAL A 65 -7.48 4.68 6.29
N SER A 66 -8.61 4.05 6.01
CA SER A 66 -9.44 3.38 7.02
C SER A 66 -9.80 1.97 6.59
N PHE A 67 -9.52 1.02 7.47
CA PHE A 67 -10.02 -0.35 7.38
C PHE A 67 -11.31 -0.44 8.16
N PRO A 68 -12.40 -0.97 7.57
CA PRO A 68 -13.62 -1.22 8.31
C PRO A 68 -13.37 -2.25 9.42
N GLU A 69 -14.35 -2.42 10.31
CA GLU A 69 -14.38 -3.63 11.14
C GLU A 69 -14.64 -4.87 10.28
N PHE A 70 -13.95 -5.98 10.53
CA PHE A 70 -14.16 -7.21 9.77
C PHE A 70 -13.78 -8.48 10.54
N ASP A 71 -14.41 -9.59 10.16
CA ASP A 71 -14.03 -10.93 10.64
C ASP A 71 -12.87 -11.48 9.78
N MET A 72 -11.72 -11.69 10.40
CA MET A 72 -10.48 -12.18 9.80
C MET A 72 -10.66 -13.53 9.08
N LYS A 73 -11.49 -14.45 9.61
CA LYS A 73 -11.71 -15.77 8.96
C LYS A 73 -12.54 -15.65 7.68
N ARG A 74 -13.38 -14.63 7.59
CA ARG A 74 -14.20 -14.37 6.39
C ARG A 74 -13.48 -13.49 5.38
N ALA A 75 -12.69 -12.53 5.87
CA ALA A 75 -12.04 -11.53 5.05
C ALA A 75 -10.64 -11.92 4.57
N MET A 76 -10.01 -12.96 5.12
CA MET A 76 -8.63 -13.30 4.80
C MET A 76 -8.37 -14.80 4.62
N ILE A 77 -7.41 -15.12 3.75
CA ILE A 77 -6.81 -16.44 3.66
C ILE A 77 -5.51 -16.46 4.45
N LEU A 78 -5.41 -17.39 5.40
CA LEU A 78 -4.23 -17.55 6.25
C LEU A 78 -3.40 -18.76 5.82
N PRO A 79 -2.07 -18.63 5.67
CA PRO A 79 -1.20 -19.76 5.39
C PRO A 79 -1.13 -20.69 6.60
N LYS A 80 -0.75 -21.96 6.36
CA LYS A 80 -0.57 -22.94 7.44
C LYS A 80 0.47 -22.42 8.44
N ARG A 81 0.22 -22.63 9.73
CA ARG A 81 1.06 -22.18 10.88
C ARG A 81 1.08 -20.67 11.15
N CYS A 82 0.35 -19.86 10.37
CA CYS A 82 0.17 -18.45 10.68
C CYS A 82 -0.59 -18.29 12.01
N ASN A 83 0.02 -17.58 12.95
CA ASN A 83 -0.59 -17.28 14.25
C ASN A 83 -0.58 -15.79 14.60
N ALA A 84 0.02 -14.95 13.75
CA ALA A 84 -0.07 -13.49 13.80
C ALA A 84 0.04 -12.88 12.39
N ILE A 85 -0.53 -11.70 12.19
CA ILE A 85 -0.53 -10.97 10.92
C ILE A 85 -0.10 -9.54 11.21
N VAL A 86 0.69 -8.95 10.31
CA VAL A 86 1.00 -7.52 10.32
C VAL A 86 0.53 -6.89 9.02
N PHE A 87 -0.31 -5.88 9.14
CA PHE A 87 -0.62 -4.95 8.06
C PHE A 87 0.37 -3.80 8.11
N LYS A 88 1.21 -3.72 7.08
CA LYS A 88 2.21 -2.66 6.94
C LYS A 88 1.77 -1.65 5.90
N PHE A 89 1.76 -0.38 6.31
CA PHE A 89 1.48 0.76 5.47
C PHE A 89 2.70 1.65 5.39
N GLN A 90 3.10 2.00 4.17
CA GLN A 90 4.19 2.95 3.96
C GLN A 90 3.75 4.02 2.97
N ALA A 91 3.75 5.27 3.42
CA ALA A 91 3.45 6.42 2.59
C ALA A 91 4.75 7.16 2.24
N PHE A 92 4.91 7.46 0.95
CA PHE A 92 6.07 8.18 0.44
C PHE A 92 5.67 9.35 -0.45
N ALA A 93 6.34 10.48 -0.28
CA ALA A 93 6.29 11.62 -1.17
C ALA A 93 7.46 11.53 -2.15
N PHE A 94 7.19 11.71 -3.44
CA PHE A 94 8.22 11.79 -4.47
C PHE A 94 8.09 13.11 -5.23
N ASN A 95 9.14 13.92 -5.17
CA ASN A 95 9.28 15.10 -6.00
C ASN A 95 10.10 14.74 -7.24
N PHE A 96 9.44 14.69 -8.40
CA PHE A 96 10.07 14.31 -9.66
C PHE A 96 10.99 15.38 -10.25
N ASP A 97 10.81 16.65 -9.89
CA ASP A 97 11.67 17.74 -10.37
C ASP A 97 13.02 17.72 -9.61
N GLN A 98 13.00 17.40 -8.31
CA GLN A 98 14.20 17.28 -7.48
C GLN A 98 14.78 15.87 -7.43
N LEU A 99 14.08 14.87 -7.97
CA LEU A 99 14.40 13.44 -7.86
C LEU A 99 14.62 12.98 -6.40
N ARG A 100 13.80 13.50 -5.49
CA ARG A 100 13.89 13.21 -4.05
C ARG A 100 12.63 12.52 -3.56
N SER A 101 12.82 11.51 -2.73
CA SER A 101 11.75 10.81 -2.02
C SER A 101 11.89 10.97 -0.51
N VAL A 102 10.77 11.10 0.18
CA VAL A 102 10.70 11.14 1.64
C VAL A 102 9.64 10.15 2.11
N VAL A 103 9.97 9.32 3.10
CA VAL A 103 8.98 8.50 3.81
C VAL A 103 8.19 9.44 4.73
N ILE A 104 6.89 9.55 4.48
CA ILE A 104 5.98 10.41 5.27
C ILE A 104 5.47 9.65 6.48
N GLN A 105 5.17 8.36 6.29
CA GLN A 105 4.61 7.51 7.33
C GLN A 105 5.06 6.07 7.09
N ASP A 106 5.43 5.40 8.17
CA ASP A 106 5.60 3.95 8.23
C ASP A 106 4.78 3.45 9.43
N THR A 107 3.87 2.52 9.22
CA THR A 107 2.92 2.08 10.25
C THR A 107 2.62 0.62 10.09
N GLU A 108 2.66 -0.09 11.22
CA GLU A 108 2.38 -1.51 11.30
C GLU A 108 1.23 -1.74 12.28
N TRP A 109 0.24 -2.51 11.85
CA TRP A 109 -0.84 -2.99 12.70
C TRP A 109 -0.72 -4.51 12.81
N GLU A 110 -0.32 -4.96 13.99
CA GLU A 110 -0.14 -6.37 14.30
C GLU A 110 -1.38 -6.93 15.01
N TYR A 111 -1.80 -8.11 14.60
CA TYR A 111 -2.94 -8.84 15.14
C TYR A 111 -2.56 -10.28 15.42
N ASP A 112 -2.85 -10.77 16.63
CA ASP A 112 -2.62 -12.17 16.99
C ASP A 112 -3.84 -13.02 16.62
N VAL A 113 -3.63 -14.00 15.73
CA VAL A 113 -4.67 -14.94 15.28
C VAL A 113 -4.95 -16.00 16.36
N LYS A 114 -3.97 -16.28 17.23
CA LYS A 114 -4.02 -17.37 18.22
C LYS A 114 -5.09 -17.16 19.29
N TYR A 115 -5.42 -15.92 19.64
CA TYR A 115 -6.31 -15.58 20.76
C TYR A 115 -7.81 -15.51 20.42
N LYS A 116 -8.24 -16.03 19.25
CA LYS A 116 -9.65 -16.12 18.83
C LYS A 116 -10.41 -14.79 18.69
N GLU A 117 -9.74 -13.65 18.76
CA GLU A 117 -10.31 -12.38 18.27
C GLU A 117 -10.36 -12.45 16.75
N ASN A 118 -11.44 -13.06 16.23
CA ASN A 118 -11.67 -13.08 14.79
C ASN A 118 -12.07 -11.69 14.29
N LEU A 119 -12.56 -10.82 15.16
CA LEU A 119 -13.01 -9.48 14.80
C LEU A 119 -11.85 -8.49 14.91
N ILE A 120 -11.42 -7.94 13.77
CA ILE A 120 -10.51 -6.80 13.73
C ILE A 120 -11.36 -5.53 13.79
N PRO A 121 -11.14 -4.65 14.79
CA PRO A 121 -11.90 -3.42 14.91
C PRO A 121 -11.55 -2.43 13.79
N GLU A 122 -12.49 -1.52 13.49
CA GLU A 122 -12.23 -0.42 12.57
C GLU A 122 -10.96 0.34 13.01
N LYS A 123 -10.07 0.58 12.06
CA LYS A 123 -8.82 1.29 12.32
C LYS A 123 -8.53 2.25 11.20
N SER A 124 -8.11 3.46 11.56
CA SER A 124 -7.76 4.48 10.58
C SER A 124 -6.42 5.13 10.87
N LEU A 125 -5.75 5.49 9.79
CA LEU A 125 -4.51 6.22 9.75
C LEU A 125 -4.78 7.56 9.07
N SER A 126 -4.35 8.66 9.71
CA SER A 126 -4.42 9.99 9.14
C SER A 126 -3.02 10.55 8.97
N ILE A 127 -2.64 10.85 7.73
CA ILE A 127 -1.31 11.34 7.36
C ILE A 127 -1.46 12.80 6.93
N ALA A 128 -0.71 13.69 7.56
CA ALA A 128 -0.63 15.09 7.13
C ALA A 128 0.33 15.19 5.95
N CYS A 129 -0.17 15.61 4.79
CA CYS A 129 0.63 15.74 3.57
C CYS A 129 0.81 17.20 3.14
N GLY A 130 0.44 18.16 4.00
CA GLY A 130 0.46 19.59 3.69
C GLY A 130 1.82 20.11 3.23
N ASP A 131 2.91 19.59 3.77
CA ASP A 131 4.28 20.04 3.48
C ASP A 131 4.84 19.49 2.15
N PHE A 132 4.12 18.59 1.49
CA PHE A 132 4.58 17.90 0.28
C PHE A 132 3.86 18.37 -0.99
N VAL A 133 3.36 19.61 -1.01
CA VAL A 133 2.76 20.24 -2.20
C VAL A 133 3.74 20.17 -3.37
N GLY A 134 3.24 19.81 -4.56
CA GLY A 134 4.06 19.62 -5.76
C GLY A 134 4.68 18.21 -5.86
N SER A 135 4.54 17.37 -4.83
CA SER A 135 5.00 15.98 -4.87
C SER A 135 3.86 15.01 -5.20
N SER A 136 4.20 13.86 -5.78
CA SER A 136 3.28 12.74 -5.86
C SER A 136 3.38 11.91 -4.58
N ILE A 137 2.24 11.58 -3.98
CA ILE A 137 2.15 10.72 -2.82
C ILE A 137 1.73 9.33 -3.25
N PHE A 138 2.34 8.33 -2.65
CA PHE A 138 1.99 6.92 -2.84
C PHE A 138 1.83 6.27 -1.49
N VAL A 139 0.88 5.33 -1.39
CA VAL A 139 0.70 4.50 -0.21
C VAL A 139 0.85 3.04 -0.62
N GLY A 140 1.93 2.42 -0.15
CA GLY A 140 2.13 0.98 -0.25
C GLY A 140 1.45 0.25 0.91
N PHE A 141 1.01 -0.97 0.63
CA PHE A 141 0.45 -1.90 1.60
C PHE A 141 1.02 -3.29 1.40
N THR A 142 1.39 -3.91 2.51
CA THR A 142 1.91 -5.28 2.54
C THR A 142 1.28 -6.03 3.69
N ILE A 143 0.94 -7.29 3.45
CA ILE A 143 0.50 -8.23 4.49
C ILE A 143 1.68 -9.11 4.84
N LEU A 144 2.12 -9.08 6.11
CA LEU A 144 3.11 -10.01 6.64
C LEU A 144 2.40 -11.08 7.47
N TYR A 145 2.69 -12.35 7.17
CA TYR A 145 2.21 -13.50 7.92
C TYR A 145 3.33 -13.99 8.84
N LEU A 146 3.01 -14.20 10.11
CA LEU A 146 3.99 -14.54 11.14
C LEU A 146 3.62 -15.85 11.85
N GLU A 147 4.67 -16.59 12.22
CA GLU A 147 4.62 -17.68 13.21
C GLU A 147 5.42 -17.26 14.44
N LYS A 148 4.72 -16.94 15.53
CA LYS A 148 5.24 -16.44 16.81
C LYS A 148 5.40 -17.50 17.90
N ASP A 149 5.49 -18.79 17.56
CA ASP A 149 5.60 -19.85 18.59
C ASP A 149 6.98 -19.93 19.28
N ARG A 150 7.91 -19.01 18.98
CA ARG A 150 9.30 -18.98 19.51
C ARG A 150 9.73 -17.57 19.92
N ARG A 151 10.89 -17.47 20.59
CA ARG A 151 11.54 -16.19 21.02
C ARG A 151 11.72 -15.17 19.89
N ARG A 152 11.76 -15.59 18.63
CA ARG A 152 11.81 -14.72 17.45
C ARG A 152 10.65 -15.08 16.52
N PRO A 153 9.86 -14.10 16.04
CA PRO A 153 8.83 -14.35 15.06
C PRO A 153 9.48 -14.79 13.74
N ASN A 154 8.93 -15.86 13.15
CA ASN A 154 9.28 -16.26 11.79
C ASN A 154 8.35 -15.56 10.81
N ILE A 155 8.92 -14.90 9.80
CA ILE A 155 8.14 -14.37 8.68
C ILE A 155 7.86 -15.52 7.71
N LEU A 156 6.57 -15.75 7.43
CA LEU A 156 6.10 -16.81 6.54
C LEU A 156 5.98 -16.33 5.08
N ASN A 157 6.14 -15.03 4.82
CA ASN A 157 6.21 -14.49 3.46
C ASN A 157 7.45 -15.03 2.74
N GLU A 158 7.25 -15.52 1.53
CA GLU A 158 8.32 -15.99 0.64
C GLU A 158 8.25 -15.24 -0.69
N LYS A 159 9.24 -15.45 -1.57
CA LYS A 159 9.33 -14.74 -2.86
C LYS A 159 8.03 -14.82 -3.68
N ASP A 160 7.42 -16.00 -3.74
CA ASP A 160 6.19 -16.24 -4.50
C ASP A 160 4.92 -16.02 -3.67
N PHE A 161 5.04 -15.89 -2.34
CA PHE A 161 3.95 -15.67 -1.41
C PHE A 161 4.22 -14.40 -0.58
N ASN A 162 3.96 -13.24 -1.21
CA ASN A 162 4.18 -11.94 -0.60
C ASN A 162 3.17 -10.91 -1.16
N PRO A 163 1.98 -10.80 -0.55
CA PRO A 163 0.97 -9.86 -1.01
C PRO A 163 1.39 -8.43 -0.70
N ALA A 164 1.63 -7.65 -1.75
CA ALA A 164 2.00 -6.25 -1.67
C ALA A 164 1.43 -5.46 -2.83
N SER A 165 0.88 -4.28 -2.53
CA SER A 165 0.23 -3.42 -3.52
C SER A 165 0.40 -1.93 -3.24
N ILE A 166 0.13 -1.12 -4.26
CA ILE A 166 -0.09 0.33 -4.11
C ILE A 166 -1.57 0.54 -3.83
N LEU A 167 -1.93 0.95 -2.62
CA LEU A 167 -3.33 1.24 -2.25
C LEU A 167 -3.85 2.51 -2.90
N THR A 168 -3.03 3.54 -2.96
CA THR A 168 -3.41 4.81 -3.60
C THR A 168 -2.19 5.57 -4.08
N ALA A 169 -2.41 6.43 -5.07
CA ALA A 169 -1.44 7.39 -5.55
C ALA A 169 -2.16 8.68 -5.98
N PHE A 170 -1.65 9.84 -5.56
CA PHE A 170 -2.24 11.14 -5.93
C PHE A 170 -1.19 12.24 -5.97
N GLN A 171 -1.52 13.32 -6.66
CA GLN A 171 -0.67 14.51 -6.77
C GLN A 171 -1.17 15.58 -5.79
N LEU A 172 -0.24 16.26 -5.11
CA LEU A 172 -0.54 17.35 -4.15
C LEU A 172 -0.15 18.74 -4.61
#